data_AF-A0A242L286-F1
#
_entry.id   AF-A0A242L286-F1
#
_cell.length_a   1.000
_cell.length_b   1.000
_cell.length_c   1.000
_cell.angle_alpha   90.00
_cell.angle_beta   90.00
_cell.angle_gamma   90.00
#
_symmetry.space_group_name_H-M   'P 1'
#
loop_
_entity.id
_entity.type
_entity.pdbx_description
1 polymer ?
#
loop_
_entity_poly.entity_id
_entity_poly.type
_entity_poly.pdbx_seq_one_letter_code
_entity_poly.pdbx_strand_id
1 'polypeptide(L)'
;MYPIGTYDRFIQKIKGREEKEKLTNVFGVLLADVRQPDTRGYILNYLDRFNLSSGEYIDFYIPGYFENIDTFYKTETIELEKEKYFFSSQAYDEFTRKFVQDFGLRGKGIPVLYLIEWRKGVFEKSKIIEFDLDGGEYSVKKTAELFEFLFSLARENEDLGGINNRLELEKLGEYLTNDLIDDLGIPLVTIGRNIGKILIKFKVK
;
A
#
# COMPACT_ATOMS: atom_id res chain seq x y z
N MET A 1 -1.37 -2.94 10.88
CA MET A 1 -0.51 -1.84 10.37
C MET A 1 0.30 -1.29 11.52
N TYR A 2 1.57 -0.99 11.29
CA TYR A 2 2.59 -0.82 12.32
C TYR A 2 3.37 0.48 12.12
N PRO A 3 3.20 1.47 13.02
CA PRO A 3 4.07 2.63 13.09
C PRO A 3 5.52 2.21 13.33
N ILE A 4 6.41 2.52 12.38
CA ILE A 4 7.80 2.04 12.39
C ILE A 4 8.81 3.14 12.72
N GLY A 5 8.42 4.41 12.60
CA GLY A 5 9.28 5.54 12.90
C GLY A 5 10.40 5.73 11.88
N THR A 6 11.54 5.05 12.07
CA THR A 6 12.77 5.25 11.27
C THR A 6 13.00 4.15 10.24
N TYR A 7 13.80 4.48 9.21
CA TYR A 7 14.18 3.53 8.17
C TYR A 7 15.00 2.36 8.72
N ASP A 8 15.93 2.65 9.64
CA ASP A 8 16.82 1.64 10.18
C ASP A 8 16.04 0.58 10.98
N ARG A 9 15.02 1.00 11.75
CA ARG A 9 14.12 0.07 12.44
C ARG A 9 13.31 -0.76 11.44
N PHE A 10 12.77 -0.13 10.39
CA PHE A 10 12.08 -0.85 9.31
C PHE A 10 12.98 -1.93 8.70
N ILE A 11 14.23 -1.62 8.36
CA ILE A 11 15.18 -2.59 7.80
C ILE A 11 15.49 -3.72 8.79
N GLN A 12 15.64 -3.44 10.08
CA GLN A 12 15.82 -4.49 11.09
C GLN A 12 14.61 -5.42 11.14
N LYS A 13 13.41 -4.84 11.09
CA LYS A 13 12.14 -5.57 11.13
C LYS A 13 11.95 -6.50 9.92
N ILE A 14 12.06 -5.97 8.71
CA ILE A 14 11.90 -6.79 7.49
C ILE A 14 13.00 -7.84 7.31
N LYS A 15 14.17 -7.66 7.96
CA LYS A 15 15.24 -8.68 7.99
C LYS A 15 15.04 -9.74 9.08
N GLY A 16 13.97 -9.66 9.88
CA GLY A 16 13.73 -10.56 11.01
C GLY A 16 14.82 -10.47 12.09
N ARG A 17 15.40 -9.28 12.27
CA ARG A 17 16.50 -9.04 13.25
C ARG A 17 16.01 -8.52 14.59
N GLU A 18 14.72 -8.25 14.74
CA GLU A 18 14.08 -8.00 16.04
C GLU A 18 13.75 -9.34 16.72
N GLU A 19 13.98 -9.45 18.02
CA GLU A 19 13.81 -10.71 18.76
C GLU A 19 12.37 -11.24 18.61
N LYS A 20 12.25 -12.51 18.18
CA LYS A 20 11.00 -13.28 18.00
C LYS A 20 10.20 -13.05 16.69
N GLU A 21 10.71 -12.29 15.72
CA GLU A 21 9.96 -12.04 14.48
C GLU A 21 10.37 -12.95 13.29
N LYS A 22 9.38 -13.38 12.51
CA LYS A 22 9.54 -14.17 11.28
C LYS A 22 10.04 -13.25 10.15
N LEU A 23 10.85 -13.78 9.24
CA LEU A 23 11.20 -13.07 8.01
C LEU A 23 9.92 -12.77 7.19
N THR A 24 9.62 -11.49 6.99
CA THR A 24 8.47 -11.04 6.18
C THR A 24 8.87 -10.96 4.71
N ASN A 25 8.35 -11.90 3.89
CA ASN A 25 8.63 -11.93 2.46
C ASN A 25 7.75 -10.97 1.65
N VAL A 26 6.55 -10.65 2.14
CA VAL A 26 5.60 -9.73 1.50
C VAL A 26 5.10 -8.74 2.55
N PHE A 27 5.24 -7.45 2.29
CA PHE A 27 4.80 -6.39 3.18
C PHE A 27 4.32 -5.15 2.41
N GLY A 28 3.53 -4.33 3.08
CA GLY A 28 3.14 -3.00 2.63
C GLY A 28 3.96 -1.90 3.29
N VAL A 29 4.24 -0.83 2.57
CA VAL A 29 4.76 0.43 3.12
C VAL A 29 3.84 1.56 2.70
N LEU A 30 3.19 2.16 3.68
CA LEU A 30 2.25 3.27 3.48
C LEU A 30 2.98 4.58 3.79
N LEU A 31 3.39 5.30 2.74
CA LEU A 31 3.94 6.64 2.87
C LEU A 31 2.78 7.63 2.97
N ALA A 32 2.44 8.04 4.19
CA ALA A 32 1.31 8.93 4.47
C ALA A 32 1.70 10.03 5.46
N ASP A 33 1.72 11.28 5.00
CA ASP A 33 2.06 12.47 5.80
C ASP A 33 0.79 13.05 6.46
N VAL A 34 0.74 13.08 7.80
CA VAL A 34 -0.40 13.60 8.57
C VAL A 34 -0.68 15.09 8.35
N ARG A 35 0.30 15.85 7.83
CA ARG A 35 0.15 17.27 7.49
C ARG A 35 -0.75 17.47 6.26
N GLN A 36 -0.97 16.44 5.46
CA GLN A 36 -1.88 16.47 4.32
C GLN A 36 -3.32 16.17 4.79
N PRO A 37 -4.27 17.12 4.66
CA PRO A 37 -5.61 16.99 5.24
C PRO A 37 -6.38 15.75 4.76
N ASP A 38 -6.33 15.45 3.46
CA ASP A 38 -7.04 14.30 2.89
C ASP A 38 -6.43 12.97 3.33
N THR A 39 -5.09 12.86 3.31
CA THR A 39 -4.35 11.71 3.86
C THR A 39 -4.75 11.43 5.30
N ARG A 40 -4.81 12.49 6.12
CA ARG A 40 -5.26 12.37 7.51
C ARG A 40 -6.71 11.91 7.59
N GLY A 41 -7.59 12.57 6.86
CA GLY A 41 -9.03 12.35 6.90
C GLY A 41 -9.48 10.97 6.46
N TYR A 42 -8.86 10.42 5.40
CA TYR A 42 -9.35 9.22 4.71
C TYR A 42 -8.43 8.00 4.85
N ILE A 43 -7.18 8.17 5.31
CA ILE A 43 -6.24 7.07 5.52
C ILE A 43 -5.90 6.94 7.00
N LEU A 44 -5.26 7.95 7.58
CA LEU A 44 -4.68 7.85 8.92
C LEU A 44 -5.73 7.70 10.03
N ASN A 45 -6.89 8.33 9.89
CA ASN A 45 -7.99 8.19 10.85
C ASN A 45 -8.66 6.81 10.80
N TYR A 46 -8.40 6.00 9.76
CA TYR A 46 -9.05 4.69 9.54
C TYR A 46 -8.08 3.51 9.71
N LEU A 47 -6.87 3.73 10.22
CA LEU A 47 -5.87 2.67 10.39
C LEU A 47 -6.37 1.52 11.27
N ASP A 48 -7.11 1.81 12.35
CA ASP A 48 -7.71 0.77 13.20
C ASP A 48 -8.68 -0.14 12.44
N ARG A 49 -9.48 0.45 11.56
CA ARG A 49 -10.38 -0.31 10.68
C ARG A 49 -9.57 -1.20 9.74
N PHE A 50 -8.49 -0.68 9.17
CA PHE A 50 -7.62 -1.46 8.29
C PHE A 50 -6.89 -2.58 9.05
N ASN A 51 -6.46 -2.36 10.29
CA ASN A 51 -5.86 -3.40 11.15
C ASN A 51 -6.84 -4.54 11.42
N LEU A 52 -8.09 -4.21 11.75
CA LEU A 52 -9.13 -5.20 11.98
C LEU A 52 -9.40 -6.05 10.73
N SER A 53 -9.38 -5.43 9.54
CA SER A 53 -9.62 -6.13 8.27
C SER A 53 -8.38 -6.88 7.73
N SER A 54 -7.16 -6.42 8.01
CA SER A 54 -5.94 -6.99 7.43
C SER A 54 -5.59 -8.37 7.98
N GLY A 55 -6.05 -8.72 9.19
CA GLY A 55 -5.67 -9.97 9.86
C GLY A 55 -4.14 -10.13 10.00
N GLU A 56 -3.65 -11.37 9.89
CA GLU A 56 -2.22 -11.72 9.97
C GLU A 56 -1.55 -11.90 8.58
N TYR A 57 -2.19 -11.44 7.49
CA TYR A 57 -1.80 -11.86 6.13
C TYR A 57 -0.68 -11.01 5.50
N ILE A 58 -0.69 -9.69 5.71
CA ILE A 58 0.34 -8.77 5.21
C ILE A 58 0.64 -7.73 6.28
N ASP A 59 1.91 -7.58 6.63
CA ASP A 59 2.38 -6.50 7.50
C ASP A 59 2.43 -5.19 6.72
N PHE A 60 1.77 -4.15 7.22
CA PHE A 60 1.88 -2.80 6.65
C PHE A 60 2.65 -1.91 7.61
N TYR A 61 3.71 -1.25 7.14
CA TYR A 61 4.53 -0.34 7.91
C TYR A 61 4.24 1.11 7.57
N ILE A 62 4.17 1.96 8.60
CA ILE A 62 3.88 3.38 8.49
C ILE A 62 5.04 4.19 9.09
N PRO A 63 5.87 4.85 8.28
CA PRO A 63 7.06 5.55 8.74
C PRO A 63 6.75 6.93 9.33
N GLY A 64 7.67 7.46 10.14
CA GLY A 64 7.59 8.80 10.71
C GLY A 64 6.77 8.93 12.00
N TYR A 65 6.12 7.86 12.46
CA TYR A 65 5.27 7.84 13.66
C TYR A 65 5.90 7.02 14.79
N PHE A 66 5.86 7.53 16.01
CA PHE A 66 6.53 6.96 17.19
C PHE A 66 5.61 6.94 18.41
N GLU A 67 5.66 5.89 19.22
CA GLU A 67 4.88 5.77 20.47
C GLU A 67 5.30 6.82 21.50
N ASN A 68 6.60 7.08 21.62
CA ASN A 68 7.13 7.99 22.62
C ASN A 68 8.37 8.71 22.10
N ILE A 69 8.33 10.04 22.07
CA ILE A 69 9.48 10.89 21.73
C ILE A 69 9.55 12.05 22.72
N ASP A 70 10.78 12.43 23.10
CA ASP A 70 11.05 13.62 23.89
C ASP A 70 10.60 14.88 23.12
N THR A 71 9.62 15.60 23.66
CA THR A 71 8.75 16.52 22.92
C THR A 71 9.05 17.98 23.22
N PHE A 72 9.69 18.68 22.27
CA PHE A 72 9.70 20.15 22.26
C PHE A 72 9.16 20.80 20.97
N TYR A 73 8.93 20.03 19.89
CA TYR A 73 8.57 20.59 18.58
C TYR A 73 7.51 19.79 17.79
N LYS A 74 6.56 19.12 18.46
CA LYS A 74 5.60 18.23 17.78
C LYS A 74 4.15 18.60 18.01
N THR A 75 3.38 18.73 16.93
CA THR A 75 1.97 19.11 16.95
C THR A 75 1.03 18.03 16.41
N GLU A 76 1.49 17.19 15.48
CA GLU A 76 0.63 16.22 14.79
C GLU A 76 0.77 14.81 15.34
N THR A 77 -0.37 14.16 15.54
CA THR A 77 -0.46 12.79 16.04
C THR A 77 -1.52 11.99 15.30
N ILE A 78 -1.36 10.67 15.33
CA ILE A 78 -2.38 9.70 14.95
C ILE A 78 -2.72 8.86 16.17
N GLU A 79 -3.91 8.27 16.18
CA GLU A 79 -4.33 7.28 17.17
C GLU A 79 -4.46 5.94 16.47
N LEU A 80 -3.93 4.89 17.09
CA LEU A 80 -3.98 3.52 16.62
C LEU A 80 -4.10 2.61 17.85
N GLU A 81 -5.12 1.76 17.89
CA GLU A 81 -5.40 0.81 18.97
C GLU A 81 -5.48 1.46 20.35
N LYS A 82 -5.99 2.71 20.40
CA LYS A 82 -6.05 3.60 21.58
C LYS A 82 -4.69 4.13 22.05
N GLU A 83 -3.61 3.80 21.35
CA GLU A 83 -2.29 4.37 21.58
C GLU A 83 -2.08 5.59 20.68
N LYS A 84 -1.35 6.58 21.21
CA LYS A 84 -1.07 7.83 20.52
C LYS A 84 0.34 7.80 19.94
N TYR A 85 0.44 8.08 18.64
CA TYR A 85 1.72 8.11 17.94
C TYR A 85 2.03 9.52 17.46
N PHE A 86 3.27 9.95 17.64
CA PHE A 86 3.75 11.29 17.36
C PHE A 86 4.50 11.33 16.04
N PHE A 87 4.08 12.22 15.14
CA PHE A 87 4.74 12.40 13.86
C PHE A 87 6.09 13.11 14.01
N SER A 88 7.06 12.76 13.17
CA SER A 88 8.31 13.48 12.96
C SER A 88 8.52 13.63 11.46
N SER A 89 8.39 14.85 10.97
CA SER A 89 8.66 15.18 9.57
C SER A 89 10.08 14.80 9.18
N GLN A 90 11.07 15.10 10.02
CA GLN A 90 12.46 14.72 9.78
C GLN A 90 12.64 13.21 9.59
N ALA A 91 12.07 12.39 10.48
CA ALA A 91 12.18 10.94 10.37
C ALA A 91 11.40 10.40 9.14
N TYR A 92 10.24 10.97 8.84
CA TYR A 92 9.43 10.62 7.67
C TYR A 92 10.15 10.94 6.36
N ASP A 93 10.73 12.13 6.24
CA ASP A 93 11.44 12.60 5.06
C ASP A 93 12.72 11.78 4.85
N GLU A 94 13.47 11.50 5.93
CA GLU A 94 14.65 10.63 5.87
C GLU A 94 14.26 9.21 5.45
N PHE A 95 13.19 8.66 6.02
CA PHE A 95 12.68 7.34 5.65
C PHE A 95 12.35 7.29 4.18
N THR A 96 11.53 8.23 3.71
CA THR A 96 11.06 8.28 2.32
C THR A 96 12.24 8.35 1.36
N ARG A 97 13.22 9.22 1.64
CA ARG A 97 14.42 9.35 0.81
C ARG A 97 15.23 8.05 0.73
N LYS A 98 15.52 7.42 1.88
CA LYS A 98 16.30 6.16 1.93
C LYS A 98 15.54 5.02 1.26
N PHE A 99 14.24 4.89 1.54
CA PHE A 99 13.38 3.87 0.96
C PHE A 99 13.31 3.99 -0.58
N VAL A 100 13.05 5.19 -1.10
CA VAL A 100 13.00 5.44 -2.53
C VAL A 100 14.35 5.11 -3.19
N GLN A 101 15.46 5.48 -2.54
CA GLN A 101 16.80 5.19 -3.03
C GLN A 101 17.10 3.69 -3.09
N ASP A 102 16.89 2.96 -1.99
CA ASP A 102 17.24 1.54 -1.88
C ASP A 102 16.38 0.66 -2.80
N PHE A 103 15.08 0.98 -2.94
CA PHE A 103 14.16 0.24 -3.81
C PHE A 103 14.12 0.76 -5.26
N GLY A 104 14.92 1.77 -5.62
CA GLY A 104 15.00 2.30 -6.99
C GLY A 104 13.71 2.97 -7.48
N LEU A 105 12.96 3.61 -6.58
CA LEU A 105 11.66 4.22 -6.84
C LEU A 105 11.79 5.71 -7.19
N ARG A 106 10.66 6.39 -7.45
CA ARG A 106 10.58 7.84 -7.59
C ARG A 106 9.76 8.42 -6.44
N GLY A 107 10.27 9.45 -5.77
CA GLY A 107 9.52 10.17 -4.75
C GLY A 107 8.39 11.00 -5.38
N LYS A 108 7.18 10.91 -4.83
CA LYS A 108 5.98 11.54 -5.42
C LYS A 108 5.40 12.71 -4.64
N GLY A 109 5.72 12.85 -3.34
CA GLY A 109 5.18 13.93 -2.49
C GLY A 109 3.66 13.83 -2.22
N ILE A 110 3.03 12.73 -2.61
CA ILE A 110 1.62 12.38 -2.36
C ILE A 110 1.56 11.11 -1.48
N PRO A 111 0.42 10.75 -0.89
CA PRO A 111 0.28 9.46 -0.23
C PRO A 111 0.43 8.30 -1.24
N VAL A 112 1.27 7.33 -0.90
CA VAL A 112 1.55 6.16 -1.74
C VAL A 112 1.57 4.90 -0.89
N LEU A 113 0.96 3.84 -1.38
CA LEU A 113 1.11 2.49 -0.84
C LEU A 113 2.03 1.68 -1.77
N TYR A 114 3.05 1.06 -1.18
CA TYR A 114 3.90 0.09 -1.85
C TYR A 114 3.62 -1.30 -1.30
N LEU A 115 3.27 -2.26 -2.15
CA LEU A 115 3.32 -3.69 -1.81
C LEU A 115 4.60 -4.29 -2.36
N ILE A 116 5.37 -4.93 -1.49
CA ILE A 116 6.73 -5.37 -1.79
C ILE A 116 6.87 -6.83 -1.46
N GLU A 117 7.33 -7.60 -2.44
CA GLU A 117 7.85 -8.95 -2.25
C GLU A 117 9.38 -8.89 -2.23
N TRP A 118 9.98 -9.06 -1.04
CA TRP A 118 11.41 -8.91 -0.79
C TRP A 118 12.11 -10.26 -0.60
N ARG A 119 12.33 -10.99 -1.70
CA ARG A 119 12.99 -12.30 -1.64
C ARG A 119 14.51 -12.14 -1.43
N LYS A 120 15.02 -12.70 -0.32
CA LYS A 120 16.45 -12.87 -0.01
C LYS A 120 17.24 -11.58 0.27
N GLY A 121 16.58 -10.51 0.71
CA GLY A 121 17.27 -9.34 1.26
C GLY A 121 17.99 -8.45 0.24
N VAL A 122 17.74 -8.63 -1.06
CA VAL A 122 18.34 -7.83 -2.15
C VAL A 122 17.29 -6.87 -2.68
N PHE A 123 17.45 -5.58 -2.42
CA PHE A 123 16.47 -4.55 -2.79
C PHE A 123 16.16 -4.52 -4.30
N GLU A 124 17.19 -4.61 -5.14
CA GLU A 124 17.06 -4.60 -6.61
C GLU A 124 16.24 -5.76 -7.19
N LYS A 125 16.05 -6.84 -6.42
CA LYS A 125 15.30 -8.03 -6.84
C LYS A 125 13.88 -8.08 -6.26
N SER A 126 13.47 -7.01 -5.57
CA SER A 126 12.12 -6.92 -5.01
C SER A 126 11.12 -6.75 -6.14
N LYS A 127 9.99 -7.44 -6.05
CA LYS A 127 8.83 -7.07 -6.87
C LYS A 127 8.02 -6.04 -6.10
N ILE A 128 7.59 -4.99 -6.78
CA ILE A 128 6.93 -3.85 -6.17
C ILE A 128 5.68 -3.52 -6.97
N ILE A 129 4.54 -3.42 -6.28
CA ILE A 129 3.33 -2.80 -6.81
C ILE A 129 3.17 -1.46 -6.12
N GLU A 130 3.01 -0.39 -6.89
CA GLU A 130 2.86 0.98 -6.42
C GLU A 130 1.42 1.45 -6.64
N PHE A 131 0.81 2.04 -5.61
CA PHE A 131 -0.52 2.64 -5.65
C PHE A 131 -0.44 4.12 -5.28
N ASP A 132 -0.71 4.99 -6.25
CA ASP A 132 -0.89 6.42 -6.01
C ASP A 132 -2.27 6.64 -5.37
N LEU A 133 -2.28 7.12 -4.13
CA LEU A 133 -3.52 7.26 -3.36
C LEU A 133 -4.16 8.65 -3.51
N ASP A 134 -3.53 9.54 -4.29
CA ASP A 134 -3.98 10.92 -4.53
C ASP A 134 -4.16 11.23 -6.03
N GLY A 135 -4.05 10.22 -6.90
CA GLY A 135 -4.11 10.38 -8.35
C GLY A 135 -4.90 9.27 -9.05
N GLY A 136 -5.70 9.63 -10.06
CA GLY A 136 -6.37 8.67 -10.95
C GLY A 136 -7.56 7.92 -10.34
N GLU A 137 -7.65 6.61 -10.60
CA GLU A 137 -8.76 5.72 -10.19
C GLU A 137 -8.89 5.55 -8.67
N TYR A 138 -7.78 5.72 -7.93
CA TYR A 138 -7.71 5.64 -6.47
C TYR A 138 -7.58 7.04 -5.86
N SER A 139 -8.71 7.73 -5.70
CA SER A 139 -8.73 8.91 -4.83
C SER A 139 -8.51 8.49 -3.38
N VAL A 140 -8.00 9.38 -2.53
CA VAL A 140 -7.79 9.12 -1.10
C VAL A 140 -9.06 8.53 -0.45
N LYS A 141 -10.25 8.93 -0.93
CA LYS A 141 -11.58 8.45 -0.49
C LYS A 141 -11.87 6.98 -0.77
N LYS A 142 -11.22 6.40 -1.79
CA LYS A 142 -11.34 4.97 -2.17
C LYS A 142 -10.23 4.10 -1.59
N THR A 143 -9.30 4.67 -0.82
CA THR A 143 -8.20 3.93 -0.19
C THR A 143 -8.72 2.78 0.68
N ALA A 144 -9.87 2.94 1.33
CA ALA A 144 -10.51 1.88 2.09
C ALA A 144 -10.91 0.67 1.22
N GLU A 145 -11.48 0.91 0.04
CA GLU A 145 -11.85 -0.15 -0.91
C GLU A 145 -10.61 -0.89 -1.41
N LEU A 146 -9.53 -0.17 -1.72
CA LEU A 146 -8.24 -0.76 -2.09
C LEU A 146 -7.71 -1.68 -0.97
N PHE A 147 -7.68 -1.22 0.28
CA PHE A 147 -7.21 -2.06 1.39
C PHE A 147 -8.07 -3.31 1.57
N GLU A 148 -9.40 -3.19 1.57
CA GLU A 148 -10.31 -4.34 1.67
C GLU A 148 -10.09 -5.34 0.53
N PHE A 149 -9.89 -4.84 -0.69
CA PHE A 149 -9.57 -5.66 -1.84
C PHE A 149 -8.25 -6.41 -1.63
N LEU A 150 -7.17 -5.71 -1.29
CA LEU A 150 -5.87 -6.33 -1.00
C LEU A 150 -5.95 -7.38 0.11
N PHE A 151 -6.73 -7.13 1.17
CA PHE A 151 -6.94 -8.10 2.25
C PHE A 151 -7.71 -9.32 1.77
N SER A 152 -8.69 -9.15 0.88
CA SER A 152 -9.42 -10.27 0.29
C SER A 152 -8.50 -11.18 -0.53
N LEU A 153 -7.61 -10.61 -1.35
CA LEU A 153 -6.62 -11.36 -2.11
C LEU A 153 -5.63 -12.11 -1.21
N ALA A 154 -5.16 -11.43 -0.16
CA ALA A 154 -4.23 -12.02 0.79
C ALA A 154 -4.86 -13.21 1.56
N ARG A 155 -6.16 -13.12 1.92
CA ARG A 155 -6.92 -14.23 2.54
C ARG A 155 -7.03 -15.45 1.62
N GLU A 156 -7.05 -15.25 0.31
CA GLU A 156 -7.07 -16.32 -0.69
C GLU A 156 -5.68 -16.96 -0.91
N ASN A 157 -4.65 -16.55 -0.15
CA ASN A 157 -3.25 -16.97 -0.26
C ASN A 157 -2.63 -16.67 -1.64
N GLU A 158 -3.10 -15.62 -2.32
CA GLU A 158 -2.44 -15.15 -3.54
C GLU A 158 -1.05 -14.59 -3.21
N ASP A 159 -0.04 -14.97 -4.01
CA ASP A 159 1.25 -14.29 -3.97
C ASP A 159 1.17 -12.92 -4.67
N LEU A 160 2.23 -12.11 -4.59
CA LEU A 160 2.21 -10.77 -5.19
C LEU A 160 1.96 -10.80 -6.71
N GLY A 161 2.31 -11.91 -7.39
CA GLY A 161 2.01 -12.11 -8.80
C GLY A 161 0.51 -12.35 -9.05
N GLY A 162 -0.14 -13.17 -8.21
CA GLY A 162 -1.59 -13.33 -8.19
C GLY A 162 -2.30 -12.00 -7.97
N ILE A 163 -1.86 -11.25 -6.95
CA ILE A 163 -2.41 -9.93 -6.61
C ILE A 163 -2.31 -8.97 -7.80
N ASN A 164 -1.14 -8.89 -8.44
CA ASN A 164 -0.94 -8.03 -9.61
C ASN A 164 -1.87 -8.42 -10.78
N ASN A 165 -1.99 -9.72 -11.07
CA ASN A 165 -2.83 -10.20 -12.16
C ASN A 165 -4.31 -9.88 -11.92
N ARG A 166 -4.79 -9.99 -10.67
CA ARG A 166 -6.18 -9.71 -10.34
C ARG A 166 -6.50 -8.22 -10.37
N LEU A 167 -5.56 -7.38 -9.92
CA LEU A 167 -5.63 -5.93 -10.09
C LEU A 167 -5.71 -5.52 -11.57
N GLU A 168 -4.88 -6.12 -12.43
CA GLU A 168 -4.92 -5.86 -13.88
C GLU A 168 -6.25 -6.30 -14.50
N LEU A 169 -6.81 -7.44 -14.07
CA LEU A 169 -8.11 -7.94 -14.54
C LEU A 169 -9.27 -7.03 -14.10
N GLU A 170 -9.25 -6.53 -12.88
CA GLU A 170 -10.28 -5.58 -12.41
C GLU A 170 -10.18 -4.24 -13.13
N LYS A 171 -8.98 -3.67 -13.28
CA LYS A 171 -8.78 -2.44 -14.06
C LYS A 171 -9.22 -2.60 -15.52
N LEU A 172 -8.92 -3.75 -16.13
CA LEU A 172 -9.44 -4.09 -17.45
C LEU A 172 -10.96 -4.18 -17.45
N GLY A 173 -11.56 -4.77 -16.41
CA GLY A 173 -13.00 -4.81 -16.21
C GLY A 173 -13.62 -3.41 -16.12
N GLU A 174 -13.05 -2.53 -15.29
CA GLU A 174 -13.50 -1.15 -15.11
C GLU A 174 -13.35 -0.31 -16.38
N TYR A 175 -12.20 -0.40 -17.05
CA TYR A 175 -11.95 0.26 -18.33
C TYR A 175 -12.96 -0.19 -19.39
N LEU A 176 -13.21 -1.50 -19.49
CA LEU A 176 -14.21 -2.04 -20.41
C LEU A 176 -15.63 -1.62 -20.02
N THR A 177 -15.98 -1.57 -18.74
CA THR A 177 -17.31 -1.10 -18.33
C THR A 177 -17.51 0.38 -18.61
N ASN A 178 -16.52 1.23 -18.35
CA ASN A 178 -16.65 2.67 -18.55
C ASN A 178 -16.70 3.04 -20.04
N ASP A 179 -15.77 2.52 -20.86
CA ASP A 179 -15.75 2.83 -22.29
C ASP A 179 -16.91 2.17 -23.07
N LEU A 180 -17.35 0.96 -22.72
CA LEU A 180 -18.42 0.26 -23.48
C LEU A 180 -19.85 0.60 -23.02
N ILE A 181 -20.07 0.98 -21.75
CA ILE A 181 -21.38 1.46 -21.30
C ILE A 181 -21.68 2.81 -21.93
N ASP A 182 -20.68 3.69 -22.02
CA ASP A 182 -20.80 5.00 -22.64
C ASP A 182 -21.05 4.90 -24.16
N ASP A 183 -20.44 3.94 -24.86
CA ASP A 183 -20.58 3.81 -26.31
C ASP A 183 -21.80 3.00 -26.80
N LEU A 184 -22.32 2.03 -26.01
CA LEU A 184 -23.28 1.04 -26.55
C LEU A 184 -24.54 0.75 -25.72
N GLY A 185 -24.56 1.00 -24.41
CA GLY A 185 -25.74 0.72 -23.56
C GLY A 185 -26.19 -0.76 -23.52
N ILE A 186 -25.31 -1.72 -23.82
CA ILE A 186 -25.64 -3.16 -23.93
C ILE A 186 -25.27 -3.91 -22.62
N PRO A 187 -26.11 -4.84 -22.11
CA PRO A 187 -25.84 -5.59 -20.88
C PRO A 187 -24.70 -6.62 -20.97
N LEU A 188 -23.96 -6.77 -19.86
CA LEU A 188 -22.68 -7.49 -19.68
C LEU A 188 -22.63 -8.94 -20.19
N VAL A 189 -23.75 -9.68 -20.17
CA VAL A 189 -23.77 -11.13 -20.40
C VAL A 189 -23.35 -11.52 -21.82
N THR A 190 -23.56 -10.64 -22.80
CA THR A 190 -23.18 -10.86 -24.21
C THR A 190 -21.67 -10.69 -24.45
N ILE A 191 -20.97 -9.99 -23.55
CA ILE A 191 -19.57 -9.56 -23.71
C ILE A 191 -18.57 -10.67 -23.33
N GLY A 192 -18.96 -11.59 -22.44
CA GLY A 192 -18.11 -12.66 -21.92
C GLY A 192 -17.45 -13.56 -22.99
N ARG A 193 -18.03 -13.68 -24.19
CA ARG A 193 -17.44 -14.46 -25.31
C ARG A 193 -16.25 -13.78 -26.01
N ASN A 194 -16.11 -12.46 -25.92
CA ASN A 194 -15.06 -11.71 -26.64
C ASN A 194 -13.81 -11.42 -25.79
N ILE A 195 -13.92 -11.47 -24.46
CA ILE A 195 -12.84 -11.24 -23.49
C ILE A 195 -11.66 -12.19 -23.71
N GLY A 196 -11.93 -13.45 -24.09
CA GLY A 196 -10.90 -14.47 -24.35
C GLY A 196 -9.90 -14.12 -25.46
N LYS A 197 -10.21 -13.17 -26.36
CA LYS A 197 -9.31 -12.77 -27.46
C LYS A 197 -8.35 -11.65 -27.10
N ILE A 198 -8.62 -10.86 -26.05
CA ILE A 198 -7.83 -9.69 -25.67
C ILE A 198 -6.65 -10.08 -24.75
N LEU A 199 -6.81 -11.13 -23.95
CA LEU A 199 -5.83 -11.66 -22.98
C LEU A 199 -4.46 -12.04 -23.58
N ILE A 200 -4.32 -12.21 -24.89
CA ILE A 200 -3.09 -12.69 -25.53
C ILE A 200 -1.99 -11.59 -25.65
N LYS A 201 -2.26 -10.32 -25.33
CA LYS A 201 -1.39 -9.21 -25.73
C LYS A 201 -0.47 -8.55 -24.70
N PHE A 202 -0.55 -8.83 -23.40
CA PHE A 202 0.25 -8.09 -22.40
C PHE A 202 1.33 -8.95 -21.74
N LYS A 203 2.57 -8.44 -21.76
CA LYS A 203 3.79 -9.12 -21.32
C LYS A 203 4.35 -8.40 -20.09
N VAL A 204 4.52 -9.14 -18.99
CA VAL A 204 5.11 -8.67 -17.72
C VAL A 204 6.61 -8.40 -17.89
N LYS A 205 7.14 -7.37 -17.23
CA LYS A 205 8.56 -6.99 -17.22
C LYS A 205 9.23 -7.35 -15.90
#